data_AF-A0A5C8M0P3-F1
#
_entry.id   AF-A0A5C8M0P3-F1
#
_cell.length_a   1.000
_cell.length_b   1.000
_cell.length_c   1.000
_cell.angle_alpha   90.00
_cell.angle_beta   90.00
_cell.angle_gamma   90.00
#
_symmetry.space_group_name_H-M   'P 1'
#
loop_
_entity.id
_entity.type
_entity.pdbx_description
1 polymer ?
#
loop_
_entity_poly.entity_id
_entity_poly.type
_entity_poly.pdbx_seq_one_letter_code
_entity_poly.pdbx_strand_id
1 'polypeptide(L)'
;MSKMDYFKELNHRLRGLPEKERQNILSVYEELFQKAIENGKQEDDVAQSLGYPRIPNWDASKETPKETPRAQQEPVKSPIHVNIEKSYANPEPSRTSAPTQARPDYPPFVPNNHPNPHMHANPYPYPVKQESGIKAIIVSIALGFFNLIFIVGPWFAVFATLISLFVSGFGLLIAPIIGILGNLLGGTGGDLQFTGFVLLACFGLGIILTTLSTWLIKVFFKLSRMYIQFNAKLIKGA
;
A
#
# COMPACT_ATOMS: atom_id res chain seq x y z
N MET A 1 19.49 9.69 41.96
CA MET A 1 18.38 10.64 41.75
C MET A 1 17.10 9.83 41.64
N SER A 2 16.06 10.18 42.39
CA SER A 2 14.81 9.40 42.38
C SER A 2 14.11 9.51 41.02
N LYS A 3 13.24 8.54 40.70
CA LYS A 3 12.32 8.63 39.56
C LYS A 3 11.61 9.99 39.54
N MET A 4 11.12 10.47 40.69
CA MET A 4 10.39 11.73 40.75
C MET A 4 11.25 12.93 40.32
N ASP A 5 12.51 12.98 40.76
CA ASP A 5 13.45 14.05 40.41
C ASP A 5 13.79 14.03 38.92
N TYR A 6 13.97 12.84 38.35
CA TYR A 6 14.21 12.65 36.93
C TYR A 6 13.04 13.15 36.07
N PHE A 7 11.81 12.80 36.44
CA PHE A 7 10.62 13.23 35.71
C PHE A 7 10.35 14.72 35.81
N LYS A 8 10.66 15.33 36.96
CA LYS A 8 10.58 16.79 37.14
C LYS A 8 11.53 17.52 36.21
N GLU A 9 12.77 17.04 36.08
CA GLU A 9 13.78 17.61 35.20
C GLU A 9 13.44 17.37 33.71
N LEU A 10 13.00 16.15 33.38
CA LEU A 10 12.57 15.78 32.03
C LEU A 10 11.39 16.66 31.58
N ASN A 11 10.36 16.82 32.42
CA ASN A 11 9.21 17.66 32.12
C ASN A 11 9.60 19.15 31.99
N HIS A 12 10.55 19.64 32.80
CA HIS A 12 11.06 21.00 32.69
C HIS A 12 11.71 21.25 31.32
N ARG A 13 12.51 20.28 30.83
CA ARG A 13 13.22 20.38 29.55
C ARG A 13 12.30 20.23 28.33
N LEU A 14 11.21 19.49 28.46
CA LEU A 14 10.25 19.27 27.38
C LEU A 14 9.16 20.36 27.27
N ARG A 15 9.26 21.47 28.01
CA ARG A 15 8.26 22.57 27.98
C ARG A 15 8.08 23.23 26.61
N GLY A 16 9.07 23.13 25.72
CA GLY A 16 9.01 23.66 24.36
C GLY A 16 8.24 22.79 23.35
N LEU A 17 7.86 21.56 23.74
CA LEU A 17 7.16 20.62 22.87
C LEU A 17 5.63 20.73 23.03
N PRO A 18 4.85 20.41 21.98
CA PRO A 18 3.40 20.25 22.07
C PRO A 18 3.01 19.28 23.19
N GLU A 19 1.92 19.57 23.90
CA GLU A 19 1.45 18.78 25.06
C GLU A 19 1.40 17.28 24.77
N LYS A 20 0.87 16.92 23.59
CA LYS A 20 0.73 15.54 23.14
C LYS A 20 2.07 14.83 22.97
N GLU A 21 3.07 15.52 22.44
CA GLU A 21 4.41 14.96 22.24
C GLU A 21 5.15 14.86 23.57
N ARG A 22 5.03 15.87 24.43
CA ARG A 22 5.57 15.85 25.78
C ARG A 22 5.04 14.67 26.59
N GLN A 23 3.73 14.44 26.57
CA GLN A 23 3.10 13.30 27.26
C GLN A 23 3.57 11.96 26.72
N ASN A 24 3.68 11.82 25.40
CA ASN A 24 4.19 10.60 24.77
C ASN A 24 5.63 10.30 25.17
N ILE A 25 6.48 11.32 25.25
CA ILE A 25 7.87 11.14 25.70
C ILE A 25 7.89 10.74 27.18
N LEU A 26 7.13 11.43 28.04
CA LEU A 26 7.05 11.09 29.47
C LEU A 26 6.59 9.65 29.69
N SER A 27 5.58 9.17 28.96
CA SER A 27 5.09 7.79 29.11
C SER A 27 6.14 6.74 28.73
N VAL A 28 6.97 7.02 27.72
CA VAL A 28 8.04 6.11 27.31
C VAL A 28 9.08 5.98 28.42
N TYR A 29 9.50 7.10 29.03
CA TYR A 29 10.41 7.04 30.17
C TYR A 29 9.79 6.34 31.38
N GLU A 30 8.47 6.43 31.56
CA GLU A 30 7.79 5.80 32.69
C GLU A 30 7.82 4.28 32.58
N GLU A 31 7.60 3.77 31.38
CA GLU A 31 7.71 2.34 31.07
C GLU A 31 9.14 1.82 31.29
N LEU A 32 10.16 2.62 30.95
CA LEU A 32 11.56 2.24 31.19
C LEU A 32 11.89 2.12 32.68
N PHE A 33 11.43 3.09 33.49
CA PHE A 33 11.61 3.02 34.93
C PHE A 33 10.85 1.81 35.52
N GLN A 34 9.61 1.60 35.09
CA GLN A 34 8.79 0.50 35.58
C GLN A 34 9.43 -0.86 35.27
N LYS A 35 9.85 -1.07 34.02
CA LYS A 35 10.50 -2.32 33.59
C LYS A 35 11.82 -2.56 34.30
N ALA A 36 12.57 -1.51 34.62
CA ALA A 36 13.83 -1.66 35.34
C ALA A 36 13.61 -2.04 36.82
N ILE A 37 12.58 -1.47 37.46
CA ILE A 37 12.17 -1.83 38.83
C ILE A 37 11.65 -3.28 38.87
N GLU A 38 10.88 -3.70 37.87
CA GLU A 38 10.43 -5.10 37.72
C GLU A 38 11.60 -6.08 37.60
N ASN A 39 12.71 -5.65 36.98
CA ASN A 39 13.95 -6.43 36.90
C ASN A 39 14.84 -6.29 38.15
N GLY A 40 14.32 -5.72 39.24
CA GLY A 40 15.01 -5.58 40.52
C GLY A 40 16.05 -4.46 40.57
N LYS A 41 16.07 -3.54 39.59
CA LYS A 41 16.95 -2.36 39.63
C LYS A 41 16.35 -1.25 40.49
N GLN A 42 17.20 -0.54 41.23
CA GLN A 42 16.76 0.61 42.01
C GLN A 42 16.61 1.85 41.12
N GLU A 43 15.70 2.75 41.50
CA GLU A 43 15.39 3.96 40.73
C GLU A 43 16.63 4.83 40.44
N ASP A 44 17.54 4.93 41.42
CA ASP A 44 18.76 5.73 41.32
C ASP A 44 19.70 5.22 40.23
N ASP A 45 19.87 3.90 40.13
CA ASP A 45 20.72 3.24 39.13
C ASP A 45 20.14 3.39 37.71
N VAL A 46 18.81 3.36 37.61
CA VAL A 46 18.10 3.52 36.34
C VAL A 46 18.27 4.93 35.81
N ALA A 47 18.09 5.93 36.67
CA ALA A 47 18.29 7.31 36.30
C ALA A 47 19.74 7.61 35.89
N GLN A 48 20.71 7.02 36.59
CA GLN A 48 22.13 7.16 36.25
C GLN A 48 22.47 6.46 34.93
N SER A 49 21.85 5.30 34.67
CA SER A 49 22.02 4.55 33.41
C SER A 49 21.42 5.26 32.20
N LEU A 50 20.27 5.91 32.38
CA LEU A 50 19.61 6.68 31.32
C LEU A 50 20.33 8.02 31.04
N GLY A 51 21.06 8.54 32.02
CA GLY A 51 21.79 9.79 31.89
C GLY A 51 20.88 11.01 31.74
N TYR A 52 21.47 12.16 31.43
CA TYR A 52 20.72 13.41 31.30
C TYR A 52 19.88 13.42 30.01
N PRO A 53 18.55 13.63 30.12
CA PRO A 53 17.69 13.67 28.95
C PRO A 53 18.08 14.85 28.05
N ARG A 54 18.57 14.54 26.85
CA ARG A 54 19.05 15.53 25.88
C ARG A 54 17.87 15.99 25.02
N ILE A 55 17.67 17.30 24.94
CA ILE A 55 16.60 17.91 24.14
C ILE A 55 16.95 17.70 22.65
N PRO A 56 16.08 17.05 21.85
CA PRO A 56 16.25 17.01 20.40
C PRO A 56 16.18 18.44 19.85
N ASN A 57 17.15 18.84 19.02
CA ASN A 57 17.16 20.17 18.41
C ASN A 57 16.05 20.27 17.34
N TRP A 58 14.83 20.54 17.79
CA TRP A 58 13.60 20.44 16.99
C TRP A 58 13.45 21.60 15.99
N ASP A 59 14.05 22.76 16.29
CA ASP A 59 13.99 23.96 15.45
C ASP A 59 14.69 23.78 14.09
N ALA A 60 15.73 22.92 14.02
CA ALA A 60 16.48 22.65 12.80
C ALA A 60 15.68 21.87 11.73
N SER A 61 14.58 21.22 12.11
CA SER A 61 13.76 20.42 11.18
C SER A 61 12.76 21.24 10.35
N LYS A 62 12.72 22.57 10.56
CA LYS A 62 11.78 23.49 9.89
C LYS A 62 12.38 24.32 8.76
N GLU A 63 13.69 24.28 8.55
CA GLU A 63 14.34 25.04 7.49
C GLU A 63 14.50 24.19 6.22
N THR A 64 13.60 24.40 5.25
CA THR A 64 13.78 23.91 3.86
C THR A 64 14.89 24.71 3.16
N PRO A 65 15.98 24.08 2.68
CA PRO A 65 16.94 24.75 1.80
C PRO A 65 16.31 25.01 0.42
N LYS A 66 16.32 26.27 -0.02
CA LYS A 66 16.02 26.65 -1.42
C LYS A 66 17.23 26.28 -2.29
N GLU A 67 17.05 25.42 -3.29
CA GLU A 67 18.07 25.19 -4.34
C GLU A 67 17.50 25.38 -5.76
N THR A 68 18.24 26.13 -6.57
CA THR A 68 18.14 26.30 -8.04
C THR A 68 19.56 26.59 -8.57
N PRO A 69 19.99 26.19 -9.80
CA PRO A 69 20.03 24.87 -10.46
C PRO A 69 21.39 24.54 -11.19
N ARG A 70 21.48 23.34 -11.82
CA ARG A 70 22.49 22.78 -12.78
C ARG A 70 23.72 22.03 -12.20
N ALA A 71 24.21 20.91 -12.77
CA ALA A 71 23.79 20.06 -13.89
C ALA A 71 24.49 18.68 -13.81
N GLN A 72 23.74 17.62 -14.12
CA GLN A 72 24.13 16.31 -14.71
C GLN A 72 25.32 15.52 -14.14
N GLN A 73 25.00 14.40 -13.49
CA GLN A 73 25.53 13.06 -13.80
C GLN A 73 24.61 11.97 -13.19
N GLU A 74 23.85 11.23 -14.01
CA GLU A 74 23.44 9.83 -13.73
C GLU A 74 24.70 8.92 -13.81
N PRO A 75 24.73 7.64 -13.38
CA PRO A 75 23.67 6.72 -12.89
C PRO A 75 24.03 6.09 -11.51
N VAL A 76 23.20 5.34 -10.78
CA VAL A 76 22.97 3.89 -10.92
C VAL A 76 21.95 3.50 -9.84
N LYS A 77 20.82 2.92 -10.24
CA LYS A 77 19.99 2.09 -9.36
C LYS A 77 20.73 0.78 -9.11
N SER A 78 20.84 0.35 -7.86
CA SER A 78 20.65 -1.07 -7.54
C SER A 78 20.22 -1.31 -6.09
N PRO A 79 19.32 -2.28 -5.87
CA PRO A 79 18.75 -2.69 -4.58
C PRO A 79 19.54 -3.84 -3.94
N ILE A 80 19.48 -4.02 -2.62
CA ILE A 80 19.82 -5.31 -1.96
C ILE A 80 18.86 -5.49 -0.77
N HIS A 81 17.92 -6.44 -0.79
CA HIS A 81 17.98 -7.92 -0.70
C HIS A 81 18.19 -8.50 0.70
N VAL A 82 17.21 -9.31 1.09
CA VAL A 82 17.16 -10.25 2.22
C VAL A 82 18.06 -11.45 1.91
N ASN A 83 18.91 -11.85 2.87
CA ASN A 83 19.75 -13.04 2.81
C ASN A 83 18.94 -14.32 3.13
N ILE A 84 19.05 -15.33 2.28
CA ILE A 84 18.91 -16.75 2.67
C ILE A 84 20.20 -17.46 2.29
N GLU A 85 20.78 -18.11 3.28
CA GLU A 85 22.06 -18.80 3.30
C GLU A 85 22.04 -20.11 2.50
N LYS A 86 22.99 -20.30 1.59
CA LYS A 86 23.47 -21.63 1.15
C LYS A 86 24.97 -21.60 0.85
N SER A 87 25.67 -22.48 1.54
CA SER A 87 27.09 -22.85 1.40
C SER A 87 27.37 -23.56 0.07
N TYR A 88 28.39 -23.12 -0.69
CA TYR A 88 29.22 -23.96 -1.57
C TYR A 88 30.61 -23.33 -1.76
N ALA A 89 31.62 -24.20 -1.83
CA ALA A 89 33.04 -23.89 -1.92
C ALA A 89 33.57 -23.78 -3.38
N ASN A 90 34.71 -23.07 -3.51
CA ASN A 90 35.76 -23.18 -4.55
C ASN A 90 35.56 -22.46 -5.90
N PRO A 91 36.61 -22.23 -6.73
CA PRO A 91 38.00 -21.78 -6.53
C PRO A 91 38.33 -20.44 -7.26
N GLU A 92 39.44 -19.82 -6.88
CA GLU A 92 39.99 -18.56 -7.41
C GLU A 92 40.51 -18.66 -8.87
N PRO A 93 40.25 -17.66 -9.76
CA PRO A 93 40.98 -17.55 -11.03
C PRO A 93 41.90 -16.31 -11.09
N SER A 94 43.09 -16.58 -11.62
CA SER A 94 44.29 -15.76 -11.76
C SER A 94 44.07 -14.45 -12.53
N ARG A 95 44.68 -13.34 -12.07
CA ARG A 95 44.74 -12.08 -12.84
C ARG A 95 45.97 -12.05 -13.75
N THR A 96 45.73 -11.94 -15.04
CA THR A 96 46.71 -11.60 -16.08
C THR A 96 47.07 -10.10 -16.02
N SER A 97 48.35 -9.79 -16.12
CA SER A 97 48.99 -8.47 -16.07
C SER A 97 49.11 -7.77 -17.44
N ALA A 98 48.93 -6.43 -17.50
CA ALA A 98 49.68 -5.42 -18.29
C ALA A 98 48.84 -4.14 -18.59
N PRO A 99 49.42 -2.98 -18.99
CA PRO A 99 50.71 -2.36 -18.61
C PRO A 99 50.60 -0.89 -18.15
N THR A 100 51.70 -0.43 -17.57
CA THR A 100 52.04 0.88 -16.97
C THR A 100 51.80 2.11 -17.86
N GLN A 101 51.14 3.13 -17.30
CA GLN A 101 51.32 4.54 -17.70
C GLN A 101 51.60 5.41 -16.47
N ALA A 102 52.65 6.22 -16.57
CA ALA A 102 53.22 7.03 -15.50
C ALA A 102 52.26 8.11 -15.01
N ARG A 103 52.07 8.22 -13.69
CA ARG A 103 51.37 9.33 -13.02
C ARG A 103 52.31 9.99 -11.99
N PRO A 104 52.15 11.30 -11.74
CA PRO A 104 53.09 12.09 -10.93
C PRO A 104 53.19 11.55 -9.50
N ASP A 105 54.39 11.63 -8.91
CA ASP A 105 54.70 11.20 -7.54
C ASP A 105 53.85 11.98 -6.52
N TYR A 106 52.67 11.44 -6.20
CA TYR A 106 51.97 11.81 -4.98
C TYR A 106 52.69 11.15 -3.81
N PRO A 107 52.91 11.84 -2.68
CA PRO A 107 53.37 11.18 -1.47
C PRO A 107 52.38 10.04 -1.13
N PRO A 108 52.87 8.90 -0.59
CA PRO A 108 52.01 7.79 -0.24
C PRO A 108 50.87 8.29 0.65
N PHE A 109 49.63 7.96 0.27
CA PHE A 109 48.46 8.21 1.11
C PHE A 109 48.71 7.52 2.44
N VAL A 110 49.06 8.30 3.46
CA VAL A 110 49.03 7.86 4.85
C VAL A 110 47.57 7.94 5.28
N PRO A 111 46.89 6.79 5.52
CA PRO A 111 45.56 6.80 6.08
C PRO A 111 45.65 7.55 7.40
N ASN A 112 44.94 8.66 7.50
CA ASN A 112 44.90 9.41 8.74
C ASN A 112 44.02 8.60 9.69
N ASN A 113 44.64 7.75 10.53
CA ASN A 113 43.98 6.86 11.49
C ASN A 113 43.32 7.61 12.66
N HIS A 114 42.97 8.88 12.50
CA HIS A 114 42.20 9.62 13.49
C HIS A 114 40.79 9.01 13.53
N PRO A 115 40.38 8.38 14.64
CA PRO A 115 39.01 7.91 14.79
C PRO A 115 38.12 9.14 14.64
N ASN A 116 37.20 9.10 13.68
CA ASN A 116 36.26 10.19 13.47
C ASN A 116 35.42 10.34 14.77
N PRO A 117 35.58 11.42 15.56
CA PRO A 117 35.00 11.52 16.92
C PRO A 117 33.47 11.49 16.92
N HIS A 118 32.85 11.64 15.75
CA HIS A 118 31.41 11.70 15.55
C HIS A 118 30.79 10.40 15.01
N MET A 119 31.56 9.30 14.93
CA MET A 119 31.01 7.95 14.72
C MET A 119 30.40 7.42 16.04
N HIS A 120 29.37 8.08 16.55
CA HIS A 120 28.51 7.46 17.55
C HIS A 120 27.58 6.49 16.85
N ALA A 121 27.86 5.19 16.98
CA ALA A 121 26.88 4.15 16.70
C ALA A 121 25.62 4.48 17.49
N ASN A 122 24.51 4.70 16.79
CA ASN A 122 23.25 5.12 17.39
C ASN A 122 22.82 4.03 18.42
N PRO A 123 22.87 4.29 19.74
CA PRO A 123 22.72 3.23 20.75
C PRO A 123 21.25 2.87 21.03
N TYR A 124 20.32 3.49 20.30
CA TYR A 124 18.88 3.33 20.52
C TYR A 124 18.23 2.61 19.34
N PRO A 125 17.85 1.33 19.49
CA PRO A 125 16.87 0.73 18.61
C PRO A 125 15.53 1.41 18.91
N TYR A 126 14.97 2.16 17.96
CA TYR A 126 13.61 2.66 18.11
C TYR A 126 12.67 1.47 18.32
N PRO A 127 11.84 1.46 19.39
CA PRO A 127 10.86 0.41 19.56
C PRO A 127 9.83 0.52 18.44
N VAL A 128 9.86 -0.41 17.49
CA VAL A 128 8.75 -0.61 16.56
C VAL A 128 7.53 -0.91 17.42
N LYS A 129 6.50 -0.04 17.34
CA LYS A 129 5.20 -0.29 17.97
C LYS A 129 4.71 -1.65 17.45
N GLN A 130 4.82 -2.68 18.28
CA GLN A 130 4.29 -4.00 17.98
C GLN A 130 2.78 -3.90 18.16
N GLU A 131 2.10 -3.43 17.12
CA GLU A 131 0.64 -3.50 17.07
C GLU A 131 0.28 -4.98 17.25
N SER A 132 -0.49 -5.31 18.29
CA SER A 132 -0.83 -6.70 18.62
C SER A 132 -1.24 -7.41 17.33
N GLY A 133 -0.63 -8.55 16.99
CA GLY A 133 -0.85 -9.21 15.69
C GLY A 133 -2.32 -9.41 15.34
N ILE A 134 -3.18 -9.54 16.35
CA ILE A 134 -4.64 -9.58 16.24
C ILE A 134 -5.21 -8.29 15.59
N LYS A 135 -4.73 -7.10 15.94
CA LYS A 135 -5.13 -5.83 15.31
C LYS A 135 -4.74 -5.80 13.84
N ALA A 136 -3.53 -6.25 13.50
CA ALA A 136 -3.10 -6.35 12.10
C ALA A 136 -3.92 -7.37 11.29
N ILE A 137 -4.27 -8.52 11.90
CA ILE A 137 -5.16 -9.53 11.31
C ILE A 137 -6.57 -8.96 11.10
N ILE A 138 -7.12 -8.26 12.09
CA ILE A 138 -8.44 -7.63 11.98
C ILE A 138 -8.45 -6.56 10.88
N VAL A 139 -7.42 -5.70 10.83
CA VAL A 139 -7.31 -4.66 9.79
C VAL A 139 -7.16 -5.27 8.41
N SER A 140 -6.37 -6.33 8.26
CA SER A 140 -6.21 -7.01 6.97
C SER A 140 -7.50 -7.73 6.52
N ILE A 141 -8.21 -8.40 7.43
CA ILE A 141 -9.53 -9.00 7.14
C ILE A 141 -10.54 -7.92 6.77
N ALA A 142 -10.64 -6.86 7.57
CA ALA A 142 -11.57 -5.76 7.33
C ALA A 142 -11.29 -5.06 5.99
N LEU A 143 -10.02 -4.84 5.66
CA LEU A 143 -9.62 -4.25 4.38
C LEU A 143 -9.97 -5.17 3.20
N GLY A 144 -9.81 -6.49 3.36
CA GLY A 144 -10.23 -7.50 2.39
C GLY A 144 -11.75 -7.52 2.18
N PHE A 145 -12.55 -7.53 3.24
CA PHE A 145 -14.02 -7.50 3.17
C PHE A 145 -14.56 -6.17 2.63
N PHE A 146 -13.96 -5.04 3.04
CA PHE A 146 -14.30 -3.72 2.50
C PHE A 146 -14.05 -3.68 1.00
N ASN A 147 -12.87 -4.12 0.56
CA ASN A 147 -12.54 -4.22 -0.86
C ASN A 147 -13.50 -5.19 -1.59
N LEU A 148 -13.85 -6.32 -0.98
CA LEU A 148 -14.83 -7.26 -1.54
C LEU A 148 -16.18 -6.58 -1.78
N ILE A 149 -16.76 -5.94 -0.76
CA ILE A 149 -18.08 -5.31 -0.90
C ILE A 149 -18.06 -4.17 -1.92
N PHE A 150 -17.05 -3.29 -1.86
CA PHE A 150 -16.99 -2.12 -2.73
C PHE A 150 -16.66 -2.44 -4.19
N ILE A 151 -15.95 -3.54 -4.46
CA ILE A 151 -15.62 -3.94 -5.83
C ILE A 151 -16.65 -4.95 -6.35
N VAL A 152 -16.95 -5.99 -5.57
CA VAL A 152 -17.79 -7.12 -6.00
C VAL A 152 -19.26 -6.73 -6.05
N GLY A 153 -19.72 -5.86 -5.13
CA GLY A 153 -21.10 -5.36 -5.12
C GLY A 153 -21.49 -4.66 -6.44
N PRO A 154 -20.80 -3.58 -6.84
CA PRO A 154 -21.05 -2.92 -8.12
C PRO A 154 -20.84 -3.84 -9.33
N TRP A 155 -19.87 -4.76 -9.26
CA TRP A 155 -19.65 -5.75 -10.32
C TRP A 155 -20.88 -6.63 -10.55
N PHE A 156 -21.46 -7.18 -9.47
CA PHE A 156 -22.69 -7.98 -9.56
C PHE A 156 -23.90 -7.15 -10.00
N ALA A 157 -24.00 -5.89 -9.56
CA ALA A 157 -25.07 -5.00 -10.01
C ALA A 157 -25.04 -4.81 -11.53
N VAL A 158 -23.86 -4.54 -12.10
CA VAL A 158 -23.70 -4.42 -13.57
C VAL A 158 -23.96 -5.76 -14.27
N PHE A 159 -23.50 -6.87 -13.69
CA PHE A 159 -23.75 -8.18 -14.28
C PHE A 159 -25.26 -8.52 -14.34
N ALA A 160 -25.99 -8.25 -13.26
CA ALA A 160 -27.43 -8.48 -13.19
C ALA A 160 -28.21 -7.60 -14.17
N THR A 161 -27.84 -6.32 -14.32
CA THR A 161 -28.49 -5.43 -15.28
C THR A 161 -28.26 -5.88 -16.72
N LEU A 162 -27.06 -6.38 -17.05
CA LEU A 162 -26.76 -6.94 -18.36
C LEU A 162 -27.60 -8.19 -18.67
N ILE A 163 -27.73 -9.11 -17.70
CA ILE A 163 -28.59 -10.29 -17.84
C ILE A 163 -30.05 -9.86 -18.03
N SER A 164 -30.54 -8.94 -17.22
CA SER A 164 -31.91 -8.42 -17.34
C SER A 164 -32.16 -7.80 -18.71
N LEU A 165 -31.20 -7.02 -19.23
CA LEU A 165 -31.26 -6.44 -20.57
C LEU A 165 -31.30 -7.51 -21.67
N PHE A 166 -30.51 -8.58 -21.53
CA PHE A 166 -30.53 -9.71 -22.46
C PHE A 166 -31.88 -10.43 -22.45
N VAL A 167 -32.37 -10.78 -21.26
CA VAL A 167 -33.64 -11.48 -21.07
C VAL A 167 -34.81 -10.64 -21.59
N SER A 168 -34.79 -9.32 -21.34
CA SER A 168 -35.77 -8.38 -21.90
C SER A 168 -35.75 -8.37 -23.43
N GLY A 169 -34.56 -8.29 -24.04
CA GLY A 169 -34.42 -8.37 -25.49
C GLY A 169 -34.94 -9.68 -26.07
N PHE A 170 -34.64 -10.80 -25.42
CA PHE A 170 -35.12 -12.12 -25.82
C PHE A 170 -36.64 -12.26 -25.65
N GLY A 171 -37.21 -11.70 -24.58
CA GLY A 171 -38.67 -11.64 -24.38
C GLY A 171 -39.37 -10.89 -25.50
N LEU A 172 -38.79 -9.78 -25.97
CA LEU A 172 -39.29 -9.04 -27.13
C LEU A 172 -39.22 -9.83 -28.45
N LEU A 173 -38.31 -10.79 -28.59
CA LEU A 173 -38.29 -11.70 -29.75
C LEU A 173 -39.43 -12.73 -29.71
N ILE A 174 -39.85 -13.13 -28.51
CA ILE A 174 -40.96 -14.08 -28.31
C ILE A 174 -42.31 -13.35 -28.40
N ALA A 175 -42.37 -12.07 -28.01
CA ALA A 175 -43.60 -11.29 -27.94
C ALA A 175 -44.48 -11.32 -29.22
N PRO A 176 -43.94 -11.23 -30.46
CA PRO A 176 -44.73 -11.35 -31.68
C PRO A 176 -45.44 -12.69 -31.83
N ILE A 177 -44.80 -13.79 -31.43
CA ILE A 177 -45.38 -15.14 -31.52
C ILE A 177 -46.58 -15.26 -30.58
N ILE A 178 -46.41 -14.80 -29.34
CA ILE A 178 -47.48 -14.78 -28.34
C ILE A 178 -48.61 -13.85 -28.79
N GLY A 179 -48.28 -12.67 -29.33
CA GLY A 179 -49.25 -11.69 -29.83
C GLY A 179 -50.11 -12.24 -30.97
N ILE A 180 -49.51 -12.93 -31.94
CA ILE A 180 -50.23 -13.56 -33.04
C ILE A 180 -51.14 -14.69 -32.52
N LEU A 181 -50.63 -15.55 -31.63
CA LEU A 181 -51.40 -16.65 -31.07
C LEU A 181 -52.58 -16.17 -30.21
N GLY A 182 -52.38 -15.09 -29.43
CA GLY A 182 -53.44 -14.46 -28.64
C GLY A 182 -54.56 -13.87 -29.50
N ASN A 183 -54.21 -13.22 -30.62
CA ASN A 183 -55.22 -12.72 -31.57
C ASN A 183 -56.01 -13.87 -32.22
N LEU A 184 -55.36 -15.01 -32.52
CA LEU A 184 -56.01 -16.19 -33.10
C LEU A 184 -56.98 -16.88 -32.13
N LEU A 185 -56.64 -16.94 -30.84
CA LEU A 185 -57.44 -17.65 -29.83
C LEU A 185 -58.56 -16.82 -29.20
N GLY A 186 -58.41 -15.50 -29.13
CA GLY A 186 -59.27 -14.63 -28.31
C GLY A 186 -59.86 -13.42 -29.02
N GLY A 187 -59.59 -13.22 -30.32
CA GLY A 187 -60.25 -12.20 -31.14
C GLY A 187 -60.26 -10.81 -30.51
N THR A 188 -59.10 -10.28 -30.13
CA THR A 188 -59.00 -8.89 -29.70
C THR A 188 -59.36 -7.98 -30.88
N GLY A 189 -60.48 -7.26 -30.78
CA GLY A 189 -61.00 -6.33 -31.80
C GLY A 189 -60.15 -5.07 -32.01
N GLY A 190 -58.83 -5.18 -31.88
CA GLY A 190 -57.88 -4.11 -32.16
C GLY A 190 -57.60 -3.99 -33.66
N ASP A 191 -57.17 -2.80 -34.08
CA ASP A 191 -56.75 -2.55 -35.46
C ASP A 191 -55.55 -3.47 -35.81
N LEU A 192 -55.77 -4.36 -36.78
CA LEU A 192 -54.79 -5.35 -37.22
C LEU A 192 -53.54 -4.68 -37.81
N GLN A 193 -53.69 -3.52 -38.47
CA GLN A 193 -52.57 -2.80 -39.07
C GLN A 193 -51.66 -2.22 -38.00
N PHE A 194 -52.25 -1.54 -37.01
CA PHE A 194 -51.51 -1.00 -35.87
C PHE A 194 -50.84 -2.11 -35.05
N THR A 195 -51.57 -3.18 -34.75
CA THR A 195 -51.04 -4.33 -34.00
C THR A 195 -49.86 -4.97 -34.73
N GLY A 196 -49.99 -5.20 -36.04
CA GLY A 196 -48.89 -5.72 -36.86
C GLY A 196 -47.66 -4.84 -36.83
N PHE A 197 -47.83 -3.52 -36.92
CA PHE A 197 -46.71 -2.57 -36.83
C PHE A 197 -46.02 -2.62 -35.47
N VAL A 198 -46.78 -2.68 -34.36
CA VAL A 198 -46.22 -2.79 -33.00
C VAL A 198 -45.46 -4.10 -32.82
N LEU A 199 -46.00 -5.23 -33.27
CA LEU A 199 -45.31 -6.52 -33.17
C LEU A 199 -44.01 -6.54 -33.99
N LEU A 200 -44.02 -5.96 -35.19
CA LEU A 200 -42.82 -5.84 -36.03
C LEU A 200 -41.77 -4.94 -35.37
N ALA A 201 -42.19 -3.82 -34.79
CA ALA A 201 -41.31 -2.91 -34.05
C ALA A 201 -40.70 -3.59 -32.81
N CYS A 202 -41.50 -4.32 -32.02
CA CYS A 202 -41.01 -5.10 -30.89
C CYS A 202 -40.01 -6.18 -31.32
N PHE A 203 -40.26 -6.87 -32.43
CA PHE A 203 -39.33 -7.86 -32.96
C PHE A 203 -37.99 -7.24 -33.35
N GLY A 204 -38.02 -6.15 -34.12
CA GLY A 204 -36.81 -5.42 -34.51
C GLY A 204 -36.03 -4.89 -33.30
N LEU A 205 -36.74 -4.31 -32.32
CA LEU A 205 -36.14 -3.87 -31.06
C LEU A 205 -35.51 -5.03 -30.29
N GLY A 206 -36.19 -6.19 -30.23
CA GLY A 206 -35.68 -7.41 -29.61
C GLY A 206 -34.36 -7.88 -30.21
N ILE A 207 -34.23 -7.86 -31.54
CA ILE A 207 -32.97 -8.24 -32.24
C ILE A 207 -31.85 -7.29 -31.85
N ILE A 208 -32.09 -5.98 -31.91
CA ILE A 208 -31.10 -4.95 -31.60
C ILE A 208 -30.66 -5.09 -30.14
N LEU A 209 -31.61 -5.19 -29.20
CA LEU A 209 -31.33 -5.24 -27.78
C LEU A 209 -30.58 -6.52 -27.39
N THR A 210 -30.96 -7.66 -27.97
CA THR A 210 -30.29 -8.95 -27.73
C THR A 210 -28.86 -8.93 -28.29
N THR A 211 -28.68 -8.48 -29.52
CA THR A 211 -27.35 -8.39 -30.17
C THR A 211 -26.44 -7.44 -29.40
N LEU A 212 -26.94 -6.25 -29.05
CA LEU A 212 -26.22 -5.26 -28.24
C LEU A 212 -25.83 -5.86 -26.88
N SER A 213 -26.77 -6.48 -26.17
CA SER A 213 -26.50 -7.08 -24.85
C SER A 213 -25.43 -8.17 -24.91
N THR A 214 -25.43 -9.05 -25.92
CA THR A 214 -24.35 -10.05 -26.08
C THR A 214 -22.98 -9.42 -26.31
N TRP A 215 -22.90 -8.28 -27.01
CA TRP A 215 -21.66 -7.52 -27.17
C TRP A 215 -21.22 -6.89 -25.84
N LEU A 216 -22.13 -6.26 -25.08
CA LEU A 216 -21.83 -5.69 -23.76
C LEU A 216 -21.32 -6.76 -22.79
N ILE A 217 -21.92 -7.95 -22.77
CA ILE A 217 -21.50 -9.07 -21.90
C ILE A 217 -20.06 -9.49 -22.22
N LYS A 218 -19.70 -9.59 -23.50
CA LYS A 218 -18.31 -9.88 -23.91
C LYS A 218 -17.33 -8.81 -23.43
N VAL A 219 -17.69 -7.54 -23.60
CA VAL A 219 -16.89 -6.40 -23.12
C VAL A 219 -16.74 -6.45 -21.60
N PHE A 220 -17.83 -6.68 -20.87
CA PHE A 220 -17.83 -6.81 -19.41
C PHE A 220 -16.89 -7.90 -18.90
N PHE A 221 -16.92 -9.09 -19.49
CA PHE A 221 -15.99 -10.17 -19.11
C PHE A 221 -14.55 -9.88 -19.49
N LYS A 222 -14.31 -9.17 -20.62
CA LYS A 222 -12.96 -8.71 -20.99
C LYS A 222 -12.42 -7.72 -19.96
N LEU A 223 -13.21 -6.72 -19.57
CA LEU A 223 -12.86 -5.75 -18.52
C LEU A 223 -12.61 -6.43 -17.18
N SER A 224 -13.47 -7.38 -16.81
CA SER A 224 -13.35 -8.14 -15.56
C SER A 224 -12.03 -8.93 -15.50
N ARG A 225 -11.68 -9.64 -16.58
CA ARG A 225 -10.40 -10.35 -16.67
C ARG A 225 -9.21 -9.40 -16.61
N MET A 226 -9.27 -8.26 -17.30
CA MET A 226 -8.21 -7.26 -17.29
C MET A 226 -7.98 -6.69 -15.88
N TYR A 227 -9.06 -6.41 -15.15
CA TYR A 227 -8.98 -5.94 -13.77
C TYR A 227 -8.36 -6.98 -12.83
N ILE A 228 -8.80 -8.24 -12.91
CA ILE A 228 -8.24 -9.32 -12.08
C ILE A 228 -6.74 -9.51 -12.37
N GLN A 229 -6.36 -9.50 -13.65
CA GLN A 229 -4.95 -9.61 -14.04
C GLN A 229 -4.12 -8.41 -13.58
N PHE A 230 -4.68 -7.21 -13.62
CA PHE A 230 -4.02 -6.01 -13.11
C PHE A 230 -3.75 -6.13 -11.60
N ASN A 231 -4.75 -6.51 -10.80
CA ASN A 231 -4.56 -6.71 -9.36
C ASN A 231 -3.58 -7.85 -9.06
N ALA A 232 -3.65 -8.96 -9.79
CA ALA A 232 -2.73 -10.08 -9.63
C ALA A 232 -1.28 -9.69 -9.96
N LYS A 233 -1.05 -8.82 -10.94
CA LYS A 233 0.27 -8.28 -11.29
C LYS A 233 0.81 -7.34 -10.20
N LEU A 234 -0.04 -6.47 -9.64
CA LEU A 234 0.37 -5.59 -8.55
C LEU A 234 0.83 -6.36 -7.31
N ILE A 235 0.13 -7.45 -6.96
CA ILE A 235 0.45 -8.26 -5.78
C ILE A 235 1.75 -9.04 -5.96
N LYS A 236 2.05 -9.49 -7.17
CA LYS A 236 3.28 -10.25 -7.45
C LYS A 236 4.54 -9.39 -7.50
N GLY A 237 4.39 -8.06 -7.41
CA GLY A 237 5.42 -7.12 -7.81
C GLY A 237 5.58 -7.16 -9.33
N ALA A 238 5.64 -6.00 -9.98
CA ALA A 238 6.01 -5.97 -11.39
C ALA A 238 7.37 -6.65 -11.60
#